data_AF-A0A7T0NXV9-F1
#
_entry.id   AF-A0A7T0NXV9-F1
#
_cell.length_a   1.000
_cell.length_b   1.000
_cell.length_c   1.000
_cell.angle_alpha   90.00
_cell.angle_beta   90.00
_cell.angle_gamma   90.00
#
_symmetry.space_group_name_H-M   'P 1'
#
loop_
_entity.id
_entity.type
_entity.pdbx_description
1 polymer ?
#
loop_
_entity_poly.entity_id
_entity_poly.type
_entity_poly.pdbx_seq_one_letter_code
_entity_poly.pdbx_strand_id
1 'polypeptide(L)' 'MNEDWDGEELVDIEDPSLPDALREHAGRFKNPGKVVIVVGDGEYVLYAADGELLDLCFMG' A
#
# COMPACT_ATOMS: atom_id res chain seq x y z
N MET A 1 17.43 -22.93 -5.32
CA MET A 1 15.96 -22.76 -5.37
C MET A 1 15.72 -21.31 -5.72
N ASN A 2 14.75 -21.06 -6.59
CA ASN A 2 14.47 -19.73 -7.14
C ASN A 2 13.58 -19.03 -6.10
N GLU A 3 14.20 -18.22 -5.23
CA GLU A 3 13.51 -17.44 -4.20
C GLU A 3 13.66 -15.95 -4.56
N ASP A 4 13.26 -15.62 -5.79
CA ASP A 4 13.13 -14.24 -6.27
C ASP A 4 11.66 -13.83 -6.08
N TRP A 5 11.23 -13.81 -4.81
CA TRP A 5 10.00 -13.16 -4.37
C TRP A 5 10.39 -11.92 -3.53
N ASP A 6 11.43 -11.23 -3.97
CA ASP A 6 11.95 -10.00 -3.36
C ASP A 6 11.41 -8.84 -4.19
N GLY A 7 10.21 -8.37 -3.91
CA GLY A 7 9.65 -7.30 -4.74
C GLY A 7 8.34 -6.68 -4.30
N GLU A 8 7.54 -7.36 -3.47
CA GLU A 8 6.28 -6.80 -2.99
C GLU A 8 6.22 -6.92 -1.47
N GLU A 9 6.95 -6.03 -0.79
CA GLU A 9 6.84 -5.91 0.66
C GLU A 9 5.46 -5.34 0.99
N LEU A 10 4.65 -6.15 1.69
CA LEU A 10 3.38 -5.72 2.26
C LEU A 10 3.69 -4.86 3.48
N VAL A 11 3.50 -3.56 3.32
CA VAL A 11 3.70 -2.54 4.35
C VAL A 11 2.35 -2.22 4.99
N ASP A 12 2.31 -2.12 6.31
CA ASP A 12 1.11 -1.64 7.00
C ASP A 12 0.90 -0.15 6.71
N ILE A 13 -0.35 0.28 6.47
CA ILE A 13 -0.64 1.70 6.20
C ILE A 13 -0.18 2.64 7.34
N GLU A 14 -0.10 2.13 8.56
CA GLU A 14 0.36 2.87 9.74
C GLU A 14 1.89 2.95 9.83
N ASP A 15 2.63 2.28 8.94
CA ASP A 15 4.09 2.27 8.92
C ASP A 15 4.66 3.67 8.65
N PRO A 16 5.56 4.20 9.51
CA PRO A 16 6.07 5.56 9.42
C PRO A 16 6.88 5.87 8.15
N SER A 17 7.32 4.85 7.41
CA SER A 17 8.00 5.04 6.11
C SER A 17 7.06 5.55 5.01
N LEU A 18 5.75 5.31 5.15
CA LEU A 18 4.75 5.75 4.19
C LEU A 18 4.37 7.23 4.38
N PRO A 19 4.09 7.96 3.28
CA PRO A 19 3.67 9.35 3.36
C PRO A 19 2.29 9.50 4.01
N ASP A 20 2.10 10.55 4.83
CA ASP A 20 0.83 10.81 5.51
C ASP A 20 -0.36 10.93 4.54
N ALA A 21 -0.13 11.49 3.36
CA ALA A 21 -1.15 11.61 2.31
C ALA A 21 -1.71 10.24 1.89
N LEU A 22 -0.90 9.17 1.96
CA LEU A 22 -1.35 7.82 1.64
C LEU A 22 -2.30 7.28 2.71
N ARG A 23 -2.02 7.56 3.98
CA ARG A 23 -2.91 7.20 5.10
C ARG A 23 -4.25 7.92 5.01
N GLU A 24 -4.20 9.21 4.72
CA GLU A 24 -5.41 10.01 4.50
C GLU A 24 -6.20 9.49 3.30
N HIS A 25 -5.53 9.09 2.22
CA HIS A 25 -6.17 8.51 1.05
C HIS A 25 -6.81 7.15 1.36
N ALA A 26 -6.08 6.25 2.03
CA ALA A 26 -6.56 4.95 2.48
C ALA A 26 -7.81 5.05 3.37
N GLY A 27 -7.92 6.10 4.20
CA GLY A 27 -9.07 6.36 5.06
C GLY A 27 -10.31 6.90 4.35
N ARG A 28 -10.23 7.29 3.07
CA ARG A 28 -11.39 7.81 2.30
C ARG A 28 -12.28 6.72 1.73
N PHE A 29 -11.76 5.50 1.63
CA PHE A 29 -12.52 4.37 1.12
C PHE A 29 -13.54 3.90 2.18
N LYS A 30 -14.68 3.38 1.71
CA LYS A 30 -15.71 2.80 2.58
C LYS A 30 -15.13 1.67 3.44
N ASN A 31 -14.21 0.91 2.85
CA ASN A 31 -13.40 -0.07 3.53
C ASN A 31 -11.98 0.51 3.58
N PRO A 32 -11.50 0.94 4.76
CA PRO A 32 -10.22 1.64 4.85
C PRO A 32 -9.07 0.74 4.42
N GLY A 33 -8.13 1.30 3.67
CA GLY A 33 -6.89 0.62 3.32
C GLY A 33 -6.11 0.27 4.58
N LYS A 34 -5.60 -0.96 4.61
CA LYS A 34 -4.78 -1.49 5.72
C LYS A 34 -3.40 -1.91 5.30
N VAL A 35 -3.27 -2.39 4.06
CA VAL A 35 -2.02 -2.89 3.53
C VAL A 35 -1.66 -2.10 2.28
N VAL A 36 -0.37 -1.82 2.14
CA VAL A 36 0.21 -1.12 1.01
C VAL A 36 1.31 -1.98 0.42
N ILE A 37 1.35 -2.08 -0.90
CA ILE A 37 2.52 -2.61 -1.61
C ILE A 37 3.25 -1.43 -2.24
N VAL A 38 4.54 -1.29 -1.95
CA VAL A 38 5.41 -0.32 -2.61
C VAL A 38 5.96 -0.98 -3.87
N VAL A 39 5.48 -0.54 -5.03
CA VAL A 39 5.83 -1.14 -6.33
C VAL A 39 7.01 -0.42 -6.98
N GLY A 40 7.20 0.86 -6.63
CA GLY A 40 8.24 1.72 -7.21
C GLY A 40 8.42 3.00 -6.41
N ASP A 41 9.33 3.86 -6.86
CA ASP A 41 9.61 5.16 -6.22
C ASP A 41 8.37 6.05 -6.31
N GLY A 42 7.61 6.12 -5.21
CA GLY A 42 6.35 6.86 -5.15
C GLY A 42 5.13 6.09 -5.69
N GLU A 43 5.24 4.83 -6.09
CA GLU A 43 4.11 4.01 -6.56
C GLU A 43 3.62 3.04 -5.47
N TYR A 44 2.34 3.16 -5.11
CA TYR A 44 1.73 2.42 -4.00
C TYR A 44 0.43 1.76 -4.43
N VAL A 45 0.27 0.47 -4.12
CA VAL A 45 -0.98 -0.26 -4.28
C VAL A 45 -1.64 -0.42 -2.92
N LEU A 46 -2.88 0.03 -2.80
CA LEU A 46 -3.66 -0.02 -1.56
C LEU A 46 -4.61 -1.22 -1.54
N TYR A 47 -4.58 -1.95 -0.44
CA TYR A 47 -5.48 -3.07 -0.16
C TYR A 47 -6.24 -2.83 1.14
N ALA A 48 -7.50 -3.24 1.15
CA ALA A 48 -8.29 -3.33 2.36
C ALA A 48 -7.86 -4.50 3.24
N ALA A 49 -8.38 -4.53 4.48
CA ALA A 49 -8.11 -5.60 5.43
C ALA A 49 -8.53 -7.00 4.96
N ASP A 50 -9.52 -7.09 4.07
CA ASP A 50 -9.99 -8.36 3.48
C ASP A 50 -9.22 -8.78 2.21
N GLY A 51 -8.26 -7.96 1.76
CA GLY A 51 -7.47 -8.22 0.56
C GLY A 51 -8.09 -7.67 -0.73
N GLU A 52 -9.21 -6.94 -0.67
CA GLU A 52 -9.72 -6.18 -1.80
C GLU A 52 -8.74 -5.09 -2.21
N LEU A 53 -8.40 -5.05 -3.51
CA LEU A 53 -7.66 -3.96 -4.11
C LEU A 53 -8.52 -2.70 -4.08
N LEU A 54 -8.06 -1.67 -3.39
CA LEU A 54 -8.77 -0.40 -3.28
C LEU A 54 -8.37 0.55 -4.41
N ASP A 55 -7.06 0.76 -4.60
CA ASP A 55 -6.55 1.74 -5.55
C ASP A 55 -5.04 1.54 -5.83
N LEU A 56 -4.57 2.10 -6.94
CA LEU A 56 -3.15 2.24 -7.28
C LEU A 56 -2.86 3.74 -7.38
N CYS A 57 -2.03 4.24 -6.47
CA CYS A 57 -1.76 5.66 -6.32
C CYS A 57 -0.27 5.97 -6.51
N PHE A 58 0.01 7.15 -7.04
CA PHE A 58 1.35 7.71 -7.15
C PHE A 58 1.50 8.91 -6.21
N MET A 59 2.41 8.82 -5.26
CA MET A 59 2.80 9.91 -4.35
C MET A 59 4.28 10.24 -4.60
N GLY A 60 4.52 11.28 -5.40
CA GLY A 60 5.84 11.83 -5.71
C GLY A 60 5.91 13.33 -5.44
#